data_AF-A0A947S8J6-F1
#
_entry.id   AF-A0A947S8J6-F1
#
_cell.length_a   1.000
_cell.length_b   1.000
_cell.length_c   1.000
_cell.angle_alpha   90.00
_cell.angle_beta   90.00
_cell.angle_gamma   90.00
#
_symmetry.space_group_name_H-M   'P 1'
#
loop_
_entity.id
_entity.type
_entity.pdbx_description
1 polymer ?
#
loop_
_entity_poly.entity_id
_entity_poly.type
_entity_poly.pdbx_seq_one_letter_code
_entity_poly.pdbx_strand_id
1 'polypeptide(L)' 'MASEQKEYKVGEIAEKDGQYQCVVCGHVMDLKAGDIFVVCPVCKAGSEGGPKGPDEGVWVFIG' A
#
# COMPACT_ATOMS: atom_id res chain seq x y z
N MET A 1 -4.42 -22.73 -4.72
CA MET A 1 -3.98 -21.73 -5.70
C MET A 1 -3.60 -20.51 -4.88
N ALA A 2 -2.30 -20.26 -4.68
CA ALA A 2 -1.86 -19.11 -3.91
C ALA A 2 -2.16 -17.87 -4.77
N SER A 3 -3.22 -17.13 -4.42
CA SER A 3 -3.51 -15.85 -5.03
C SER A 3 -2.35 -14.92 -4.68
N GLU A 4 -1.45 -14.67 -5.63
CA GLU A 4 -0.38 -13.68 -5.47
C GLU A 4 -1.05 -12.31 -5.28
N GLN A 5 -1.21 -11.86 -4.03
CA GLN A 5 -1.63 -10.50 -3.74
C GLN A 5 -0.53 -9.56 -4.23
N LYS A 6 -0.86 -8.69 -5.19
CA LYS A 6 0.03 -7.64 -5.68
C LYS A 6 0.30 -6.66 -4.54
N GLU A 7 1.57 -6.46 -4.22
CA GLU A 7 2.01 -5.35 -3.36
C GLU A 7 2.22 -4.09 -4.21
N TYR A 8 1.72 -2.97 -3.72
CA TYR A 8 1.82 -1.66 -4.34
C TYR A 8 2.78 -0.76 -3.56
N LYS A 9 3.59 -0.02 -4.29
CA LYS A 9 4.62 0.89 -3.78
C LYS A 9 4.06 2.30 -3.62
N VAL A 10 4.78 3.13 -2.87
CA VAL A 10 4.46 4.56 -2.80
C VAL A 10 4.69 5.20 -4.17
N GLY A 11 3.76 6.03 -4.60
CA GLY A 11 3.78 6.67 -5.92
C GLY A 11 3.08 5.86 -7.03
N GLU A 12 2.75 4.59 -6.80
CA GLU A 12 1.92 3.83 -7.74
C GLU A 12 0.45 4.26 -7.68
N ILE A 13 -0.29 3.94 -8.74
CA ILE A 13 -1.70 4.27 -8.88
C ILE A 13 -2.55 3.06 -8.45
N ALA A 14 -3.58 3.31 -7.64
CA ALA A 14 -4.60 2.34 -7.30
C ALA A 14 -5.39 1.95 -8.56
N GLU A 15 -5.41 0.65 -8.87
CA GLU A 15 -6.10 0.13 -10.06
C GLU A 15 -7.60 -0.04 -9.85
N LYS A 16 -8.05 -0.07 -8.58
CA LYS A 16 -9.43 -0.39 -8.20
C LYS A 16 -9.87 0.46 -7.01
N ASP A 17 -11.17 0.71 -6.94
CA ASP A 17 -11.79 1.24 -5.73
C ASP A 17 -11.80 0.16 -4.65
N GLY A 18 -11.46 0.53 -3.42
CA GLY A 18 -11.64 -0.34 -2.25
C GLY A 18 -10.55 -0.17 -1.20
N GLN A 19 -10.44 -1.17 -0.34
CA GLN A 19 -9.57 -1.14 0.83
C GLN A 19 -8.19 -1.71 0.53
N TYR A 20 -7.18 -0.96 0.96
CA TYR A 20 -5.79 -1.33 0.87
C TYR A 20 -5.17 -1.39 2.26
N GLN A 21 -4.46 -2.48 2.53
CA GLN A 21 -3.82 -2.74 3.81
C GLN A 21 -2.31 -2.56 3.72
N CYS A 22 -1.74 -1.85 4.68
CA CYS A 22 -0.30 -1.78 4.86
C CYS A 22 0.23 -3.13 5.34
N VAL A 23 1.11 -3.76 4.56
CA VAL A 23 1.68 -5.08 4.88
C VAL A 23 2.60 -5.08 6.11
N VAL A 24 3.03 -3.90 6.56
CA VAL A 24 3.95 -3.76 7.70
C VAL A 24 3.20 -3.69 9.03
N CYS A 25 2.18 -2.82 9.13
CA CYS A 25 1.48 -2.56 10.39
C CYS A 25 0.00 -2.94 10.39
N GLY A 26 -0.53 -3.37 9.25
CA GLY A 26 -1.93 -3.77 9.10
C GLY A 26 -2.92 -2.62 8.98
N HIS A 27 -2.47 -1.36 8.98
CA HIS A 27 -3.35 -0.19 8.79
C HIS A 27 -4.08 -0.28 7.44
N VAL A 28 -5.38 0.02 7.43
CA VAL A 28 -6.23 -0.04 6.23
C VAL A 28 -6.65 1.37 5.84
N MET A 29 -6.66 1.64 4.52
CA MET A 29 -7.19 2.86 3.95
C MET A 29 -8.06 2.55 2.71
N ASP A 30 -9.11 3.33 2.52
CA ASP A 30 -9.93 3.30 1.31
C ASP A 30 -9.30 4.20 0.24
N LEU A 31 -9.12 3.66 -0.96
CA LEU A 31 -8.64 4.40 -2.13
C LEU A 31 -9.60 4.23 -3.30
N LYS A 32 -9.63 5.23 -4.18
CA LYS A 32 -10.32 5.13 -5.46
C LYS A 32 -9.33 4.75 -6.56
N ALA A 33 -9.84 4.10 -7.60
CA ALA A 33 -9.10 3.88 -8.83
C ALA A 33 -8.60 5.21 -9.38
N GLY A 34 -7.29 5.32 -9.61
CA GLY A 34 -6.63 6.56 -10.01
C GLY A 34 -5.95 7.33 -8.88
N ASP A 35 -6.23 7.01 -7.61
CA ASP A 35 -5.51 7.61 -6.48
C ASP A 35 -4.07 7.10 -6.41
N ILE A 36 -3.18 7.89 -5.82
CA ILE A 36 -1.77 7.54 -5.65
C ILE A 36 -1.55 6.95 -4.25
N PHE A 37 -0.84 5.83 -4.17
CA PHE A 37 -0.39 5.27 -2.90
C PHE A 37 0.61 6.20 -2.23
N VAL A 38 0.29 6.60 -1.00
CA VAL A 38 1.15 7.43 -0.17
C VAL A 38 1.88 6.59 0.87
N VAL A 39 2.85 7.21 1.54
CA VAL A 39 3.51 6.64 2.73
C VAL A 39 2.45 6.25 3.76
N CYS A 40 2.61 5.08 4.39
CA CYS A 40 1.71 4.66 5.46
C CYS A 40 1.67 5.72 6.57
N PRO A 41 0.50 6.31 6.89
CA PRO A 41 0.44 7.43 7.82
C PRO A 41 0.79 7.02 9.26
N VAL A 42 0.62 5.73 9.59
CA VAL A 42 0.82 5.14 10.91
C VAL A 42 2.29 4.77 11.16
N CYS A 43 2.84 3.82 10.40
CA CYS A 43 4.18 3.28 10.64
C CYS A 43 5.27 3.93 9.77
N LYS A 44 4.90 4.86 8.88
CA LYS A 44 5.79 5.53 7.91
C LYS A 44 6.46 4.59 6.91
N ALA A 45 5.95 3.36 6.72
CA ALA A 45 6.39 2.48 5.63
C ALA A 45 6.20 3.16 4.26
N GLY A 46 7.18 3.00 3.37
CA GLY A 46 7.25 3.71 2.09
C GLY A 46 8.01 5.03 2.14
N SER A 47 8.76 5.31 3.22
CA SER A 47 9.61 6.50 3.36
C SER A 47 11.06 6.11 3.66
N GLU A 48 12.01 7.02 3.44
CA GLU A 48 13.45 6.78 3.66
C GLU A 48 13.81 6.41 5.11
N GLY A 49 13.02 6.86 6.09
CA GLY A 49 13.21 6.53 7.51
C GLY A 49 12.25 5.44 8.05
N GLY A 50 11.43 4.86 7.17
CA GLY A 50 10.41 3.87 7.53
C GLY A 50 10.92 2.42 7.46
N PRO A 51 10.15 1.46 7.99
CA PRO A 51 10.49 0.03 7.96
C PRO A 51 10.50 -0.61 6.56
N LYS A 52 9.97 0.08 5.54
CA LYS A 52 10.09 -0.24 4.12
C LYS A 52 10.38 1.06 3.37
N GLY A 53 11.27 1.02 2.39
CA GLY A 53 11.59 2.14 1.52
C GLY A 53 10.46 2.47 0.52
N PRO A 54 10.50 3.64 -0.13
CA PRO A 54 9.50 4.05 -1.11
C PRO A 54 9.40 3.12 -2.32
N ASP A 55 10.51 2.47 -2.70
CA ASP A 55 10.60 1.57 -3.85
C ASP A 55 10.17 0.12 -3.53
N GLU A 56 9.69 -0.14 -2.31
CA GLU A 56 9.21 -1.43 -1.84
C GLU A 56 7.68 -1.48 -1.78
N GLY A 57 7.11 -2.68 -1.93
CA GLY A 57 5.66 -2.89 -1.81
C GLY A 57 5.19 -2.66 -0.37
N VAL A 58 4.27 -1.72 -0.17
CA VAL A 58 3.73 -1.33 1.14
C VAL A 58 2.26 -1.70 1.28
N TRP A 59 1.49 -1.64 0.19
CA TRP A 59 0.04 -1.76 0.22
C TRP A 59 -0.42 -3.03 -0.50
N VAL A 60 -1.44 -3.71 0.01
CA VAL A 60 -2.11 -4.82 -0.68
C VAL A 60 -3.61 -4.58 -0.72
N PHE A 61 -4.25 -4.92 -1.83
CA PHE A 61 -5.70 -4.82 -1.95
C PHE A 61 -6.36 -5.94 -1.14
N ILE A 62 -7.36 -5.59 -0.33
CA ILE A 62 -8.07 -6.55 0.54
C ILE A 62 -9.58 -6.61 0.34
N GLY A 63 -10.20 -5.69 -0.41
CA GLY A 63 -11.63 -5.73 -0.70
C GLY A 63 -12.26 -4.37 -0.94
#